data_AF-A0A7G5F6G2-F1
#
_entry.id   AF-A0A7G5F6G2-F1
#
_cell.length_a   1.000
_cell.length_b   1.000
_cell.length_c   1.000
_cell.angle_alpha   90.00
_cell.angle_beta   90.00
_cell.angle_gamma   90.00
#
_symmetry.space_group_name_H-M   'P 1'
#
loop_
_entity.id
_entity.type
_entity.pdbx_description
1 polymer ?
#
loop_
_entity_poly.entity_id
_entity_poly.type
_entity_poly.pdbx_seq_one_letter_code
_entity_poly.pdbx_strand_id
1 'polypeptide(L)'
;MSDKTFASVMGVILDRLGGDGIVTHGSPAIWLQVTPAEDKRLPDRYAGARRWIRLSSIEEVHPKPGIAIGDDVSTWQYVLQVAANGKTYDVSPVRYLGQAVEAPVERLLALISTAVSEENRRRMQL
;
A
#
# COMPACT_ATOMS: atom_id res chain seq x y z
N MET A 1 -20.04 -19.79 -10.72
CA MET A 1 -18.90 -18.87 -10.49
C MET A 1 -17.64 -19.70 -10.62
N SER A 2 -16.63 -19.31 -11.40
CA SER A 2 -15.43 -20.16 -11.56
C SER A 2 -14.59 -20.14 -10.28
N ASP A 3 -13.90 -21.25 -9.96
CA ASP A 3 -13.02 -21.35 -8.78
C ASP A 3 -11.96 -20.24 -8.73
N LYS A 4 -11.47 -19.79 -9.91
CA LYS A 4 -10.54 -18.66 -10.01
C LYS A 4 -11.17 -17.33 -9.60
N THR A 5 -12.44 -17.11 -9.96
CA THR A 5 -13.18 -15.91 -9.58
C THR A 5 -13.45 -15.89 -8.08
N PHE A 6 -13.83 -17.04 -7.51
CA PHE A 6 -14.05 -17.19 -6.08
C PHE A 6 -12.75 -16.99 -5.28
N ALA A 7 -11.65 -17.59 -5.70
CA ALA A 7 -10.34 -17.40 -5.06
C ALA A 7 -9.85 -15.95 -5.15
N SER A 8 -10.06 -15.27 -6.27
CA SER A 8 -9.71 -13.85 -6.43
C SER A 8 -10.56 -12.95 -5.53
N VAL A 9 -11.87 -13.19 -5.46
CA VAL A 9 -12.77 -12.43 -4.59
C VAL A 9 -12.48 -12.70 -3.11
N MET A 10 -12.22 -13.95 -2.74
CA MET A 10 -11.83 -14.34 -1.38
C MET A 10 -10.46 -13.78 -1.00
N GLY A 11 -9.49 -13.72 -1.92
CA GLY A 11 -8.21 -13.04 -1.68
C GLY A 11 -8.40 -11.55 -1.38
N VAL A 12 -9.25 -10.87 -2.15
CA VAL A 12 -9.60 -9.45 -1.90
C VAL A 12 -10.36 -9.27 -0.58
N ILE A 13 -11.21 -10.23 -0.20
CA ILE A 13 -11.95 -10.19 1.07
C ILE A 13 -11.03 -10.47 2.27
N LEU A 14 -10.13 -11.45 2.18
CA LEU A 14 -9.16 -11.76 3.24
C LEU A 14 -8.13 -10.64 3.42
N ASP A 15 -7.63 -10.05 2.33
CA ASP A 15 -6.80 -8.82 2.37
C ASP A 15 -7.54 -7.65 3.05
N ARG A 16 -8.87 -7.60 2.91
CA ARG A 16 -9.73 -6.58 3.53
C ARG A 16 -10.16 -6.88 4.97
N LEU A 17 -10.15 -8.14 5.39
CA LEU A 17 -10.66 -8.58 6.70
C LEU A 17 -9.54 -8.89 7.71
N GLY A 18 -8.30 -9.08 7.28
CA GLY A 18 -7.15 -9.27 8.17
C GLY A 18 -5.77 -9.02 7.55
N GLY A 19 -5.70 -8.53 6.30
CA GLY A 19 -4.44 -8.21 5.64
C GLY A 19 -3.89 -6.83 6.05
N ASP A 20 -2.70 -6.53 5.56
CA ASP A 20 -2.08 -5.20 5.64
C ASP A 20 -2.90 -4.08 4.95
N GLY A 21 -4.06 -4.40 4.36
CA GLY A 21 -4.90 -3.42 3.68
C GLY A 21 -4.29 -2.86 2.40
N ILE A 22 -3.16 -3.40 1.92
CA ILE A 22 -2.53 -3.01 0.67
C ILE A 22 -3.23 -3.74 -0.47
N VAL A 23 -4.00 -2.98 -1.25
CA VAL A 23 -4.81 -3.53 -2.35
C VAL A 23 -4.10 -3.28 -3.69
N THR A 24 -3.83 -4.35 -4.44
CA THR A 24 -3.16 -4.29 -5.74
C THR A 24 -4.01 -4.84 -6.90
N HIS A 25 -3.62 -4.51 -8.13
CA HIS A 25 -4.26 -5.04 -9.34
C HIS A 25 -3.23 -5.33 -10.45
N GLY A 26 -3.49 -6.38 -11.24
CA GLY A 26 -2.64 -6.86 -12.34
C GLY A 26 -1.98 -8.21 -12.07
N SER A 27 -1.48 -8.87 -13.13
CA SER A 27 -0.68 -10.09 -13.04
C SER A 27 0.54 -10.01 -13.95
N PRO A 28 1.76 -9.80 -13.42
CA PRO A 28 2.05 -9.47 -12.01
C PRO A 28 1.43 -8.13 -11.59
N ALA A 29 1.35 -7.87 -10.28
CA ALA A 29 0.77 -6.64 -9.75
C ALA A 29 1.49 -5.41 -10.32
N ILE A 30 0.71 -4.46 -10.86
CA ILE A 30 1.23 -3.24 -11.49
C ILE A 30 0.57 -1.97 -10.95
N TRP A 31 -0.61 -2.10 -10.34
CA TRP A 31 -1.37 -0.99 -9.76
C TRP A 31 -1.50 -1.16 -8.25
N LEU A 32 -1.39 -0.03 -7.54
CA LEU A 32 -1.67 0.09 -6.11
C LEU A 32 -2.87 1.01 -5.92
N GLN A 33 -3.83 0.58 -5.10
CA GLN A 33 -4.93 1.44 -4.67
C GLN A 33 -4.46 2.31 -3.50
N VAL A 34 -4.70 3.62 -3.59
CA VAL A 34 -4.29 4.61 -2.61
C VAL A 34 -5.33 5.71 -2.43
N THR A 35 -5.19 6.52 -1.39
CA THR A 35 -5.94 7.77 -1.20
C THR A 35 -4.95 8.93 -1.09
N PRO A 36 -5.22 10.12 -1.65
CA PRO A 36 -4.37 11.29 -1.41
C PRO A 36 -4.22 11.57 0.10
N ALA A 37 -2.97 11.73 0.56
CA ALA A 37 -2.72 12.05 1.96
C ALA A 37 -3.13 13.51 2.26
N GLU A 38 -3.85 13.72 3.36
CA GLU A 38 -4.23 15.04 3.85
C GLU A 38 -3.33 15.43 5.03
N ASP A 39 -2.87 16.69 5.06
CA ASP A 39 -2.02 17.16 6.15
C ASP A 39 -2.77 17.07 7.49
N LYS A 40 -2.05 16.61 8.53
CA LYS A 40 -2.56 16.41 9.90
C LYS A 40 -3.81 15.53 10.01
N ARG A 41 -4.12 14.73 8.99
CA ARG A 41 -5.25 13.80 8.99
C ARG A 41 -4.77 12.36 8.95
N LEU A 42 -5.43 11.50 9.73
CA LEU A 42 -5.28 10.06 9.59
C LEU A 42 -6.03 9.56 8.35
N PRO A 43 -5.53 8.51 7.67
CA PRO A 43 -6.25 7.92 6.57
C PRO A 43 -7.60 7.38 7.06
N ASP A 44 -8.65 7.82 6.39
CA ASP A 44 -10.02 7.46 6.69
C ASP A 44 -10.59 6.68 5.51
N ARG A 45 -11.24 5.56 5.82
CA ARG A 45 -11.84 4.66 4.83
C ARG A 45 -12.90 5.34 3.96
N TYR A 46 -13.41 6.51 4.39
CA TYR A 46 -14.39 7.34 3.70
C TYR A 46 -13.85 8.70 3.22
N ALA A 47 -12.62 9.07 3.57
CA ALA A 47 -12.03 10.32 3.12
C ALA A 47 -11.41 10.14 1.73
N GLY A 48 -11.81 11.01 0.80
CA GLY A 48 -11.23 11.08 -0.55
C GLY A 48 -11.66 9.96 -1.51
N ALA A 49 -11.53 10.25 -2.81
CA ALA A 49 -11.71 9.24 -3.85
C ALA A 49 -10.46 8.35 -3.94
N ARG A 50 -10.65 7.04 -3.78
CA ARG A 50 -9.60 6.03 -4.01
C ARG A 50 -9.07 6.15 -5.44
N ARG A 51 -7.76 6.04 -5.60
CA ARG A 51 -7.05 6.14 -6.87
C ARG A 51 -6.21 4.90 -7.10
N TRP A 52 -5.99 4.56 -8.36
CA TRP A 52 -4.98 3.59 -8.76
C TRP A 52 -3.76 4.36 -9.24
N ILE A 53 -2.60 4.09 -8.64
CA ILE A 53 -1.29 4.57 -9.11
C ILE A 53 -0.45 3.38 -9.54
N ARG A 54 0.52 3.61 -10.45
CA ARG A 54 1.43 2.55 -10.85
C ARG A 54 2.43 2.28 -9.73
N LEU A 55 2.65 1.01 -9.42
CA LEU A 55 3.70 0.60 -8.48
C LEU A 55 5.08 1.10 -8.94
N SER A 56 5.36 1.11 -10.24
CA SER A 56 6.61 1.64 -10.81
C SER A 56 6.77 3.16 -10.75
N SER A 57 5.72 3.89 -10.38
CA SER A 57 5.79 5.35 -10.17
C SER A 57 6.08 5.75 -8.72
N ILE A 58 6.19 4.77 -7.81
CA ILE A 58 6.46 5.02 -6.40
C ILE A 58 7.97 5.25 -6.23
N GLU A 59 8.30 6.38 -5.62
CA GLU A 59 9.66 6.83 -5.34
C GLU A 59 10.10 6.38 -3.95
N GLU A 60 9.21 6.51 -2.96
CA GLU A 60 9.51 6.24 -1.55
C GLU A 60 8.32 5.59 -0.82
N VAL A 61 8.63 4.78 0.19
CA VAL A 61 7.67 4.15 1.11
C VAL A 61 7.96 4.64 2.52
N HIS A 62 6.93 5.15 3.20
CA HIS A 62 7.08 5.78 4.51
C HIS A 62 6.14 5.16 5.56
N PRO A 63 6.67 4.54 6.62
CA PRO A 63 5.93 4.34 7.84
C PRO A 63 5.84 5.68 8.60
N LYS A 64 4.70 6.35 8.54
CA LYS A 64 4.48 7.63 9.22
C LYS A 64 3.83 7.37 10.59
N PRO A 65 4.36 7.94 11.70
CA PRO A 65 3.66 7.93 12.98
C PRO A 65 2.30 8.63 12.83
N GLY A 66 1.22 7.89 13.04
CA GLY A 66 -0.15 8.41 13.03
C GLY A 66 -0.61 8.80 14.43
N ILE A 67 -0.35 7.94 15.42
CA ILE A 67 -0.57 8.20 16.86
C ILE A 67 0.73 7.87 17.59
N ALA A 68 1.42 8.89 18.07
CA ALA A 68 2.67 8.76 18.83
C ALA A 68 2.49 9.47 20.17
N ILE A 69 2.38 8.70 21.26
CA ILE A 69 2.22 9.22 22.62
C ILE A 69 3.41 8.73 23.44
N GLY A 70 4.17 9.66 24.02
CA GLY A 70 5.40 9.35 24.75
C GLY A 70 6.54 8.88 23.86
N ASP A 71 7.65 8.47 24.49
CA ASP A 71 8.91 8.16 23.80
C ASP A 71 9.08 6.66 23.45
N ASP A 72 8.17 5.80 23.92
CA ASP A 72 8.19 4.38 23.62
C ASP A 72 7.59 4.11 22.23
N VAL A 73 8.47 4.03 21.23
CA VAL A 73 8.12 3.77 19.82
C VAL A 73 7.38 2.45 19.60
N SER A 74 7.47 1.48 20.52
CA SER A 74 6.74 0.21 20.40
C SER A 74 5.22 0.38 20.56
N THR A 75 4.80 1.47 21.22
CA THR A 75 3.39 1.81 21.46
C THR A 75 2.80 2.70 20.38
N TRP A 76 3.63 3.25 19.49
CA TRP A 76 3.19 4.13 18.43
C TRP A 76 2.36 3.36 17.40
N GLN A 77 1.35 4.02 16.84
CA GLN A 77 0.58 3.51 15.71
C GLN A 77 1.01 4.21 14.43
N TYR A 78 1.49 3.43 13.48
CA TYR A 78 1.96 3.91 12.19
C TYR A 78 0.90 3.73 11.11
N VAL A 79 0.94 4.61 10.12
CA VAL A 79 0.20 4.49 8.86
C VAL A 79 1.22 4.36 7.73
N LEU A 80 0.85 3.64 6.68
CA LEU A 80 1.73 3.42 5.53
C LEU A 80 1.43 4.42 4.42
N GLN A 81 2.42 5.21 4.05
CA GLN A 81 2.34 6.20 2.97
C GLN A 81 3.34 5.89 1.86
N VAL A 82 3.05 6.38 0.67
CA VAL A 82 3.96 6.35 -0.48
C VAL A 82 4.08 7.71 -1.13
N ALA A 83 5.26 8.03 -1.63
CA ALA A 83 5.50 9.18 -2.49
C ALA A 83 5.54 8.75 -3.95
N ALA A 84 4.82 9.45 -4.81
CA ALA A 84 4.82 9.23 -6.25
C ALA A 84 4.54 10.54 -7.01
N ASN A 85 5.39 10.89 -7.96
CA ASN A 85 5.27 12.11 -8.77
C ASN A 85 5.14 13.39 -7.91
N GLY A 86 5.96 13.48 -6.85
CA GLY A 86 5.96 14.62 -5.93
C GLY A 86 4.68 14.76 -5.07
N LYS A 87 3.88 13.70 -4.93
CA LYS A 87 2.67 13.67 -4.09
C LYS A 87 2.72 12.50 -3.12
N THR A 88 2.17 12.70 -1.92
CA THR A 88 2.05 11.66 -0.90
C THR A 88 0.65 11.05 -0.91
N TYR A 89 0.59 9.74 -0.74
CA TYR A 89 -0.65 8.98 -0.68
C TYR A 89 -0.65 8.02 0.49
N ASP A 90 -1.81 7.87 1.14
CA ASP A 90 -2.04 6.81 2.11
C ASP A 90 -2.36 5.50 1.36
N VAL A 91 -1.69 4.42 1.75
CA VAL A 91 -1.85 3.10 1.12
C VAL A 91 -3.14 2.43 1.61
N SER A 92 -3.43 2.55 2.90
CA SER A 92 -4.62 1.95 3.52
C SER A 92 -5.01 2.73 4.80
N PRO A 93 -6.25 2.56 5.30
CA PRO A 93 -6.66 3.09 6.59
C PRO A 93 -6.17 2.22 7.77
N VAL A 94 -5.39 1.18 7.52
CA VAL A 94 -4.87 0.29 8.57
C VAL A 94 -3.81 1.04 9.38
N ARG A 95 -3.86 0.83 10.70
CA ARG A 95 -2.85 1.32 11.63
C ARG A 95 -2.07 0.14 12.17
N TYR A 96 -0.76 0.25 12.15
CA TYR A 96 0.16 -0.80 12.57
C TYR A 96 0.81 -0.41 13.88
N LEU A 97 0.82 -1.32 14.86
CA LEU A 97 1.41 -1.06 16.17
C LEU A 97 2.92 -1.32 16.14
N GLY A 98 3.72 -0.32 16.46
CA GLY A 98 5.17 -0.43 16.57
C GLY A 98 5.79 -1.07 15.32
N GLN A 99 6.60 -2.10 15.56
CA GLN A 99 7.32 -2.85 14.52
C GLN A 99 6.40 -3.66 13.57
N ALA A 100 5.11 -3.80 13.86
CA ALA A 100 4.18 -4.49 12.96
C ALA A 100 4.04 -3.76 11.59
N VAL A 101 4.50 -2.52 11.48
CA VAL A 101 4.57 -1.77 10.21
C VAL A 101 5.69 -2.25 9.28
N GLU A 102 6.67 -3.02 9.75
CA GLU A 102 7.81 -3.44 8.93
C GLU A 102 7.41 -4.45 7.86
N ALA A 103 6.63 -5.48 8.21
CA ALA A 103 6.13 -6.47 7.25
C ALA A 103 5.38 -5.87 6.04
N PRO A 104 4.42 -4.93 6.21
CA PRO A 104 3.74 -4.30 5.06
C PRO A 104 4.66 -3.35 4.27
N VAL A 105 5.66 -2.73 4.91
CA VAL A 105 6.69 -1.95 4.19
C VAL A 105 7.50 -2.87 3.28
N GLU A 106 8.01 -3.99 3.79
CA GLU A 106 8.78 -4.97 3.01
C GLU A 106 7.96 -5.54 1.85
N ARG A 107 6.70 -5.91 2.11
CA ARG A 107 5.80 -6.40 1.06
C ARG A 107 5.60 -5.35 -0.03
N LEU A 108 5.42 -4.08 0.32
CA LEU A 108 5.23 -3.02 -0.66
C LEU A 108 6.49 -2.78 -1.51
N LEU A 109 7.67 -2.81 -0.88
CA LEU A 109 8.95 -2.71 -1.60
C LEU A 109 9.14 -3.87 -2.59
N ALA A 110 8.77 -5.10 -2.20
CA ALA A 110 8.84 -6.26 -3.09
C ALA A 110 7.88 -6.14 -4.30
N LEU A 111 6.66 -5.62 -4.07
CA LEU A 111 5.69 -5.35 -5.13
C LEU A 111 6.19 -4.27 -6.10
N ILE A 112 6.79 -3.19 -5.58
CA ILE A 112 7.39 -2.12 -6.38
C ILE A 112 8.53 -2.67 -7.23
N SER A 113 9.48 -3.40 -6.63
CA SER A 113 10.62 -3.98 -7.32
C SER A 113 10.19 -4.94 -8.45
N THR A 114 9.19 -5.77 -8.19
CA THR A 114 8.61 -6.65 -9.20
C THR A 114 8.01 -5.84 -10.35
N ALA A 115 7.18 -4.84 -10.06
CA ALA A 115 6.55 -4.02 -11.10
C ALA A 115 7.57 -3.25 -11.96
N VAL A 116 8.62 -2.70 -11.35
CA VAL A 116 9.72 -2.02 -12.06
C VAL A 116 10.48 -3.00 -12.97
N SER A 117 10.78 -4.19 -12.47
CA SER A 117 11.49 -5.23 -13.24
C SER A 117 10.69 -5.67 -14.46
N GLU A 118 9.38 -5.84 -14.31
CA GLU A 118 8.46 -6.20 -15.39
C GLU A 118 8.32 -5.10 -16.44
N GLU A 119 8.24 -3.85 -16.00
CA GLU A 119 8.20 -2.71 -16.91
C GLU A 119 9.49 -2.57 -17.71
N ASN A 120 10.65 -2.72 -17.06
CA ASN A 120 11.95 -2.71 -17.74
C ASN A 120 12.09 -3.86 -18.75
N ARG A 121 11.64 -5.07 -18.39
CA ARG A 121 11.66 -6.22 -19.30
C ARG A 121 10.83 -5.96 -20.55
N ARG A 122 9.64 -5.38 -20.40
CA ARG A 122 8.77 -5.02 -21.54
C ARG A 122 9.40 -3.95 -22.43
N ARG A 123 10.08 -2.96 -21.85
CA ARG A 123 10.79 -1.92 -22.61
C ARG A 123 11.95 -2.47 -23.44
N MET A 124 12.63 -3.51 -22.97
CA MET A 124 13.73 -4.16 -23.70
C MET A 124 13.25 -5.08 -24.85
N GLN A 125 11.96 -5.39 -24.93
CA GLN A 125 11.36 -6.24 -25.96
C GLN A 125 10.71 -5.43 -27.10
N LEU A 126 10.69 -4.10 -26.98
CA LEU A 126 10.18 -3.14 -27.97
C LEU A 126 11.36 -2.52 -28.72
#